data_AF-A0A4S4B5F7-F1
#
_entry.id   AF-A0A4S4B5F7-F1
#
_cell.length_a   1.000
_cell.length_b   1.000
_cell.length_c   1.000
_cell.angle_alpha   90.00
_cell.angle_beta   90.00
_cell.angle_gamma   90.00
#
_symmetry.space_group_name_H-M   'P 1'
#
loop_
_entity.id
_entity.type
_entity.pdbx_description
1 polymer ?
#
loop_
_entity_poly.entity_id
_entity_poly.type
_entity_poly.pdbx_seq_one_letter_code
_entity_poly.pdbx_strand_id
1 'polypeptide(L)'
;MRPASLFPHQTSNELELSYRPSERAVERSRWQILWLKSKGLTIPELNEVTSFSRSTISTLIRAYNAGGPAVVDQRRWNKSAPALNAEQQEQ
;
A
#
# COMPACT_ATOMS: atom_id res chain seq x y z
N MET A 1 -17.14 -13.34 -1.12
CA MET A 1 -15.80 -13.82 -1.53
C MET A 1 -14.92 -13.88 -0.29
N ARG A 2 -14.24 -15.02 -0.04
CA ARG A 2 -13.13 -15.04 0.93
C ARG A 2 -12.06 -14.06 0.44
N PRO A 3 -11.45 -13.25 1.33
CA PRO A 3 -10.44 -12.30 0.89
C PRO A 3 -9.25 -13.09 0.36
N ALA A 4 -8.79 -12.78 -0.86
CA ALA A 4 -7.62 -13.41 -1.45
C ALA A 4 -6.45 -13.34 -0.46
N SER A 5 -5.79 -14.47 -0.25
CA SER A 5 -4.57 -14.52 0.56
C SER A 5 -3.49 -13.64 -0.06
N LEU A 6 -2.62 -13.11 0.79
CA LEU A 6 -1.44 -12.39 0.30
C LEU A 6 -0.48 -13.40 -0.31
N PHE A 7 0.06 -13.12 -1.50
CA PHE A 7 1.11 -13.95 -2.08
C PHE A 7 2.40 -13.78 -1.28
N PRO A 8 3.19 -14.86 -1.08
CA PRO A 8 4.36 -14.85 -0.20
C PRO A 8 5.57 -14.18 -0.87
N HIS A 9 5.40 -12.96 -1.37
CA HIS A 9 6.49 -12.12 -1.86
C HIS A 9 7.40 -11.65 -0.73
N GLN A 10 6.83 -11.53 0.47
CA GLN A 10 7.53 -11.25 1.73
C GLN A 10 6.82 -11.97 2.87
N THR A 11 7.59 -12.33 3.88
CA THR A 11 7.10 -12.81 5.17
C THR A 11 6.45 -11.67 5.97
N SER A 12 5.63 -12.03 6.96
CA SER A 12 5.05 -11.05 7.88
C SER A 12 6.10 -10.20 8.61
N ASN A 13 7.29 -10.76 8.89
CA ASN A 13 8.37 -10.04 9.56
C ASN A 13 9.01 -9.00 8.62
N GLU A 14 9.24 -9.34 7.35
CA GLU A 14 9.78 -8.40 6.37
C GLU A 14 8.81 -7.24 6.09
N LEU A 15 7.51 -7.51 6.06
CA LEU A 15 6.47 -6.48 5.98
C LEU A 15 6.49 -5.55 7.20
N GLU A 16 6.70 -6.10 8.40
CA GLU A 16 6.83 -5.31 9.62
C GLU A 16 8.08 -4.41 9.61
N LEU A 17 9.20 -4.98 9.15
CA LEU A 17 10.47 -4.27 9.00
C LEU A 17 10.42 -3.18 7.91
N SER A 18 9.50 -3.28 6.96
CA SER A 18 9.23 -2.21 5.99
C SER A 18 8.28 -1.15 6.57
N TYR A 19 7.27 -1.58 7.33
CA TYR A 19 6.29 -0.70 7.97
C TYR A 19 6.90 0.23 9.02
N ARG A 20 7.66 -0.32 9.99
CA ARG A 20 8.15 0.43 11.16
C ARG A 20 9.07 1.63 10.81
N PRO A 21 10.06 1.50 9.91
CA PRO A 21 10.94 2.61 9.55
C PRO A 21 10.36 3.54 8.48
N SER A 22 9.20 3.23 7.89
CA SER A 22 8.60 4.08 6.86
C SER A 22 8.29 5.47 7.38
N GLU A 23 8.93 6.50 6.83
CA GLU A 23 8.73 7.90 7.24
C GLU A 23 7.50 8.53 6.56
N ARG A 24 7.21 8.11 5.33
CA ARG A 24 6.11 8.65 4.54
C ARG A 24 4.79 8.03 4.97
N ALA A 25 3.84 8.86 5.41
CA ALA A 25 2.53 8.41 5.87
C ALA A 25 1.82 7.46 4.87
N VAL A 26 1.84 7.80 3.57
CA VAL A 26 1.20 6.97 2.53
C VAL A 26 1.85 5.60 2.39
N GLU A 27 3.19 5.55 2.46
CA GLU A 27 3.94 4.31 2.33
C GLU A 27 3.76 3.43 3.57
N ARG A 28 3.88 4.05 4.75
CA ARG A 28 3.61 3.42 6.04
C ARG A 28 2.22 2.78 6.08
N SER A 29 1.18 3.48 5.65
CA SER A 29 -0.18 2.93 5.61
C SER A 29 -0.31 1.72 4.68
N ARG A 30 0.36 1.74 3.53
CA ARG A 30 0.36 0.60 2.59
C ARG A 30 1.07 -0.61 3.18
N TRP A 31 2.24 -0.41 3.77
CA TRP A 31 2.95 -1.47 4.48
C TRP A 31 2.13 -2.03 5.65
N GLN A 32 1.46 -1.17 6.41
CA GLN A 32 0.58 -1.57 7.50
C GLN A 32 -0.57 -2.47 7.01
N ILE A 33 -1.25 -2.09 5.92
CA ILE A 33 -2.34 -2.91 5.35
C ILE A 33 -1.82 -4.29 4.93
N LEU A 34 -0.65 -4.36 4.28
CA LEU A 34 -0.06 -5.62 3.82
C LEU A 34 0.37 -6.50 5.00
N TRP A 35 1.00 -5.92 6.02
CA TRP A 35 1.40 -6.62 7.24
C TRP A 35 0.19 -7.17 8.00
N LEU A 36 -0.85 -6.37 8.20
CA LEU A 36 -2.08 -6.84 8.83
C LEU A 36 -2.75 -7.95 8.00
N LYS A 37 -2.74 -7.81 6.67
CA LYS A 37 -3.26 -8.84 5.77
C LYS A 37 -2.46 -10.14 5.87
N SER A 38 -1.14 -10.08 6.01
CA SER A 38 -0.29 -11.26 6.18
C SER A 38 -0.49 -11.95 7.52
N LYS A 39 -0.97 -11.23 8.55
CA LYS A 39 -1.40 -11.79 9.84
C LYS A 39 -2.79 -12.45 9.80
N GLY A 40 -3.47 -12.42 8.65
CA GLY A 40 -4.74 -13.11 8.44
C GLY A 40 -5.97 -12.22 8.53
N LEU A 41 -5.81 -10.90 8.73
CA LEU A 41 -6.96 -10.00 8.80
C LEU A 41 -7.73 -9.98 7.47
N THR A 42 -9.05 -9.89 7.60
CA THR A 42 -10.01 -9.76 6.51
C THR A 42 -10.11 -8.31 6.05
N ILE A 43 -10.67 -8.09 4.86
CA ILE A 43 -10.86 -6.73 4.32
C ILE A 43 -11.75 -5.86 5.22
N PRO A 44 -12.85 -6.38 5.81
CA PRO A 44 -13.63 -5.62 6.80
C PRO A 44 -12.81 -5.22 8.03
N GLU A 45 -12.05 -6.13 8.64
CA GLU A 45 -11.22 -5.82 9.81
C GLU A 45 -10.13 -4.80 9.46
N LEU A 46 -9.52 -4.92 8.28
CA LEU A 46 -8.56 -3.94 7.77
C LEU A 46 -9.20 -2.54 7.61
N ASN A 47 -10.44 -2.48 7.12
CA ASN A 47 -11.18 -1.23 6.97
C ASN A 47 -11.47 -0.59 8.34
N GLU A 48 -11.82 -1.37 9.35
CA GLU A 48 -12.03 -0.89 10.72
C GLU A 48 -10.74 -0.40 11.37
N VAL A 49 -9.63 -1.13 11.20
CA VAL A 49 -8.34 -0.80 11.84
C VAL A 49 -7.63 0.38 11.17
N THR A 50 -7.74 0.49 9.84
CA THR A 50 -6.93 1.45 9.06
C THR A 50 -7.73 2.61 8.48
N SER A 51 -9.06 2.58 8.61
CA SER A 51 -10.01 3.55 8.02
C SER A 51 -9.95 3.67 6.48
N PHE A 52 -9.16 2.85 5.79
CA PHE A 52 -9.14 2.81 4.32
C PHE A 52 -10.34 2.07 3.77
N SER A 53 -10.89 2.56 2.66
CA SER A 53 -12.01 1.90 1.99
C SER A 53 -11.66 0.48 1.55
N ARG A 54 -12.66 -0.41 1.52
CA ARG A 54 -12.51 -1.80 1.05
C ARG A 54 -11.94 -1.87 -0.37
N SER A 55 -12.29 -0.91 -1.24
CA SER A 55 -11.78 -0.80 -2.61
C SER A 55 -10.29 -0.48 -2.67
N THR A 56 -9.82 0.45 -1.82
CA THR A 56 -8.39 0.80 -1.71
C THR A 56 -7.57 -0.39 -1.21
N ILE A 57 -8.05 -1.05 -0.15
CA ILE A 57 -7.42 -2.24 0.41
C ILE A 57 -7.35 -3.36 -0.64
N SER A 58 -8.46 -3.63 -1.33
CA SER A 58 -8.52 -4.69 -2.36
C SER A 58 -7.59 -4.40 -3.53
N THR A 59 -7.53 -3.15 -3.98
CA THR A 59 -6.64 -2.71 -5.07
C THR A 59 -5.18 -2.90 -4.68
N LEU A 60 -4.79 -2.49 -3.46
CA LEU A 60 -3.43 -2.65 -2.96
C LEU A 60 -3.03 -4.13 -2.87
N ILE A 61 -3.89 -4.98 -2.29
CA ILE A 61 -3.62 -6.42 -2.18
C ILE A 61 -3.46 -7.05 -3.57
N ARG A 62 -4.34 -6.72 -4.52
CA ARG A 62 -4.26 -7.25 -5.89
C ARG A 62 -2.98 -6.82 -6.58
N ALA A 63 -2.61 -5.55 -6.47
CA ALA A 63 -1.40 -5.02 -7.07
C ALA A 63 -0.15 -5.66 -6.42
N TYR A 64 -0.11 -5.77 -5.10
CA TYR A 64 0.97 -6.46 -4.40
C TYR A 64 1.07 -7.93 -4.80
N ASN A 65 -0.05 -8.65 -4.91
CA ASN A 65 -0.03 -10.05 -5.36
C ASN A 65 0.51 -10.19 -6.79
N ALA A 66 0.26 -9.21 -7.67
CA ALA A 66 0.73 -9.23 -9.05
C ALA A 66 2.20 -8.80 -9.22
N GLY A 67 2.67 -7.80 -8.46
CA GLY A 67 3.97 -7.15 -8.68
C GLY A 67 4.88 -7.07 -7.45
N GLY A 68 4.47 -7.67 -6.33
CA GLY A 68 5.25 -7.73 -5.12
C GLY A 68 5.50 -6.36 -4.45
N PRO A 69 6.59 -6.25 -3.68
CA PRO A 69 6.96 -5.09 -2.86
C PRO A 69 7.05 -3.77 -3.65
N ALA A 70 7.44 -3.86 -4.92
CA ALA A 70 7.61 -2.70 -5.79
C ALA A 70 6.36 -1.82 -5.84
N VAL A 71 5.16 -2.40 -5.73
CA VAL A 71 3.85 -1.69 -5.74
C VAL A 71 3.70 -0.67 -4.63
N VAL A 72 4.29 -0.92 -3.46
CA VAL A 72 4.18 -0.01 -2.31
C VAL A 72 4.95 1.28 -2.58
N ASP A 73 6.14 1.13 -3.18
CA ASP A 73 7.15 2.16 -3.34
C ASP A 73 7.17 2.77 -4.77
N GLN A 74 6.24 2.38 -5.67
CA GLN A 74 6.18 2.96 -7.04
C GLN A 74 6.06 4.48 -7.08
N ARG A 75 5.65 5.16 -6.00
CA ARG A 75 5.65 6.63 -5.97
C ARG A 75 7.05 7.26 -5.86
N ARG A 76 8.06 6.51 -5.43
CA ARG A 76 9.46 6.95 -5.42
C ARG A 76 10.08 6.92 -6.82
N TRP A 77 9.61 6.03 -7.70
CA TRP A 77 10.06 5.93 -9.09
C TRP A 77 9.09 6.48 -10.13
N ASN A 78 7.82 6.70 -9.77
CA ASN A 78 6.96 7.62 -10.49
C ASN A 78 7.52 9.01 -10.26
N LYS A 79 8.49 9.39 -11.10
CA LYS A 79 8.71 10.79 -11.46
C LYS A 79 7.38 11.28 -11.99
N SER A 80 6.47 11.69 -11.11
CA SER A 80 5.31 12.48 -11.52
C SER A 80 5.93 13.68 -12.21
N ALA A 81 5.90 13.69 -13.55
CA ALA A 81 6.12 14.92 -14.28
C ALA A 81 5.17 15.95 -13.64
N PRO A 82 5.64 17.14 -13.25
CA PRO A 82 4.79 18.12 -12.62
C PRO A 82 3.53 18.32 -13.48
N ALA A 83 2.36 18.18 -12.87
CA ALA A 83 1.07 18.34 -13.55
C ALA A 83 0.70 19.82 -13.76
N LEU A 84 1.70 20.69 -13.81
CA LEU A 84 1.55 22.12 -14.06
C LEU A 84 2.63 22.50 -15.07
N ASN A 85 2.19 23.03 -16.21
CA ASN A 85 3.07 23.82 -17.06
C ASN A 85 3.42 25.11 -16.31
N ALA A 86 4.62 25.65 -16.55
CA ALA A 86 5.15 26.83 -15.84
C ALA A 86 4.22 28.06 -15.84
N GLU A 87 3.23 28.09 -16.73
CA GLU A 87 2.24 29.17 -16.88
C GLU A 87 1.15 29.19 -15.80
N GLN A 88 0.97 28.12 -15.00
CA GLN A 88 -0.12 28.05 -14.00
C GLN A 88 0.32 28.37 -12.56
N GLN A 89 1.58 28.76 -12.32
CA GLN A 89 2.06 29.13 -10.99
C GLN A 89 1.98 30.64 -10.68
N GLU A 90 1.53 31.50 -11.61
CA GLU A 90 1.42 32.96 -11.42
C GLU A 90 0.01 33.54 -11.63
N GLN A 91 -1.01 32.97 -10.98
CA GLN A 91 -2.30 33.64 -10.80
C GLN A 91 -2.75 33.54 -9.34
#